data_AF-A0A0F6A9A7-F1
#
_entry.id   AF-A0A0F6A9A7-F1
#
_cell.length_a   1.000
_cell.length_b   1.000
_cell.length_c   1.000
_cell.angle_alpha   90.00
_cell.angle_beta   90.00
_cell.angle_gamma   90.00
#
_symmetry.space_group_name_H-M   'P 1'
#
loop_
_entity.id
_entity.type
_entity.pdbx_description
1 polymer ?
#
loop_
_entity_poly.entity_id
_entity_poly.type
_entity_poly.pdbx_seq_one_letter_code
_entity_poly.pdbx_strand_id
1 'polypeptide(L)'
;MSHVTPKKTSDQTLNLSACEQPHHIVGGETLAQYRANQRHEARWKHVDVGVSEADLDNNFEFLNGAVLNRCANEQLLLTTTGLFGPIRTGTLVHLDPHAKNIVVQSDRAPLNPEADLVTRLNKLHDETTLNPPGNCHALSVTGFWTSATSGAGIPGLDGSSNVFGSTGQLICDHEKLEFPVLSYGDDPQSQQTYLQTLAYYGGTLLKPKEEFALGFTQDLWGIQYDQKLPEYVTDYQFGAHKGGGLFVEHHPFPHIWLPAVGQDPVFERATKSRILLGRRQDINHEDGYYRTVTTQHFHFTIFEVPNDGSALAIRPQCIHNDSFTDGAQTVFLANTPANTVAIRQSAPLTDMTFDKYTTTNL
;
A
#
# COMPACT_ATOMS: atom_id res chain seq x y z
N MET A 1 8.40 -2.81 -56.11
CA MET A 1 9.69 -2.25 -56.53
C MET A 1 9.46 -0.92 -57.23
N SER A 2 9.74 0.19 -56.57
CA SER A 2 9.95 1.48 -57.23
C SER A 2 10.82 2.33 -56.33
N HIS A 3 12.12 2.29 -56.62
CA HIS A 3 13.15 3.16 -56.08
C HIS A 3 12.91 4.59 -56.55
N VAL A 4 12.97 5.55 -55.63
CA VAL A 4 13.47 6.90 -55.93
C VAL A 4 14.29 7.37 -54.74
N THR A 5 15.58 7.59 -54.98
CA THR A 5 16.56 8.26 -54.10
C THR A 5 17.13 9.46 -54.89
N PRO A 6 17.89 10.39 -54.26
CA PRO A 6 17.40 11.61 -53.62
C PRO A 6 17.92 12.89 -54.33
N LYS A 7 17.39 14.06 -53.95
CA LYS A 7 18.04 15.36 -54.26
C LYS A 7 18.67 15.95 -53.00
N LYS A 8 19.99 16.14 -53.05
CA LYS A 8 20.80 16.97 -52.15
C LYS A 8 20.65 18.45 -52.54
N THR A 9 20.52 19.30 -51.53
CA THR A 9 20.95 20.72 -51.46
C THR A 9 20.97 21.03 -49.96
N SER A 10 22.10 21.12 -49.26
CA SER A 10 23.22 22.09 -49.32
C SER A 10 23.22 22.81 -47.96
N ASP A 11 24.37 22.75 -47.29
CA ASP A 11 24.63 23.30 -45.96
C ASP A 11 24.29 24.78 -45.82
N GLN A 12 23.62 25.13 -44.73
CA GLN A 12 23.84 26.39 -44.03
C GLN A 12 23.88 26.13 -42.53
N THR A 13 25.06 26.36 -41.99
CA THR A 13 25.40 26.47 -40.57
C THR A 13 24.62 27.61 -39.93
N LEU A 14 23.82 27.31 -38.90
CA LEU A 14 23.29 28.30 -37.97
C LEU A 14 23.51 27.84 -36.53
N ASN A 15 24.24 28.68 -35.79
CA ASN A 15 24.51 28.62 -34.37
C ASN A 15 23.22 28.35 -33.56
N LEU A 16 23.23 27.30 -32.74
CA LEU A 16 22.27 27.12 -31.66
C LEU A 16 22.83 27.80 -30.41
N SER A 17 22.45 29.06 -30.20
CA SER A 17 22.50 29.67 -28.86
C SER A 17 21.41 29.03 -28.01
N ALA A 18 21.74 28.81 -26.73
CA ALA A 18 20.83 28.32 -25.71
C ALA A 18 19.46 29.04 -25.76
N CYS A 19 18.39 28.26 -25.98
CA CYS A 19 17.02 28.70 -25.78
C CYS A 19 16.55 28.11 -24.46
N GLU A 20 16.38 28.98 -23.47
CA GLU A 20 15.64 28.70 -22.24
C GLU A 20 14.25 28.16 -22.58
N GLN A 21 13.85 27.10 -21.88
CA GLN A 21 12.54 26.49 -22.03
C GLN A 21 11.45 27.46 -21.54
N PRO A 22 10.33 27.63 -22.28
CA PRO A 22 9.29 28.57 -21.91
C PRO A 22 8.51 28.07 -20.69
N HIS A 23 8.40 28.93 -19.69
CA HIS A 23 7.46 28.79 -18.58
C HIS A 23 6.04 28.74 -19.13
N HIS A 24 5.41 27.56 -19.13
CA HIS A 24 4.00 27.43 -19.44
C HIS A 24 3.17 28.01 -18.29
N ILE A 25 2.64 29.22 -18.51
CA ILE A 25 1.69 29.89 -17.61
C ILE A 25 0.28 29.49 -18.05
N VAL A 26 -0.42 28.71 -17.23
CA VAL A 26 -1.87 28.55 -17.29
C VAL A 26 -2.40 29.08 -15.95
N GLY A 27 -2.97 30.29 -15.93
CA GLY A 27 -3.56 30.89 -14.72
C GLY A 27 -2.70 31.92 -13.96
N GLY A 28 -1.55 32.34 -14.49
CA GLY A 28 -0.72 33.42 -13.89
C GLY A 28 0.15 32.98 -12.70
N GLU A 29 -0.03 31.75 -12.22
CA GLU A 29 0.77 31.15 -11.15
C GLU A 29 1.91 30.31 -11.72
N THR A 30 3.09 30.39 -11.12
CA THR A 30 4.22 29.50 -11.42
C THR A 30 4.04 28.14 -10.74
N LEU A 31 4.63 27.08 -11.27
CA LEU A 31 4.58 25.76 -10.64
C LEU A 31 5.07 25.78 -9.17
N ALA A 32 6.09 26.59 -8.86
CA ALA A 32 6.59 26.75 -7.50
C ALA A 32 5.56 27.40 -6.56
N GLN A 33 4.84 28.42 -7.06
CA GLN A 33 3.74 29.06 -6.31
C GLN A 33 2.59 28.08 -6.09
N TYR A 34 2.21 27.32 -7.12
CA TYR A 34 1.15 26.30 -7.02
C TYR A 34 1.47 25.27 -5.92
N ARG A 35 2.69 24.73 -5.94
CA ARG A 35 3.15 23.76 -4.92
C ARG A 35 3.20 24.35 -3.53
N ALA A 36 3.67 25.59 -3.39
CA ALA A 36 3.65 26.29 -2.11
C ALA A 36 2.22 26.45 -1.58
N ASN A 37 1.29 26.88 -2.44
CA ASN A 37 -0.12 27.05 -2.09
C ASN A 37 -0.80 25.73 -1.69
N GLN A 38 -0.53 24.65 -2.42
CA GLN A 38 -0.99 23.30 -2.07
C GLN A 38 -0.53 22.87 -0.67
N ARG A 39 0.71 23.16 -0.29
CA ARG A 39 1.25 22.87 1.06
C ARG A 39 0.66 23.74 2.18
N HIS A 40 -0.05 24.81 1.85
CA HIS A 40 -0.77 25.63 2.82
C HIS A 40 -2.21 25.15 3.09
N GLU A 41 -2.68 24.13 2.37
CA GLU A 41 -4.00 23.54 2.58
C GLU A 41 -4.11 22.85 3.96
N ALA A 42 -5.32 22.82 4.54
CA ALA A 42 -5.55 22.29 5.89
C ALA A 42 -5.10 20.82 6.08
N ARG A 43 -5.13 20.01 5.02
CA ARG A 43 -4.67 18.60 5.04
C ARG A 43 -3.16 18.44 5.28
N TRP A 44 -2.37 19.49 5.06
CA TRP A 44 -0.93 19.49 5.34
C TRP A 44 -0.58 19.85 6.79
N LYS A 45 -1.55 20.32 7.58
CA LYS A 45 -1.34 20.83 8.95
C LYS A 45 -0.57 19.87 9.86
N HIS A 46 -0.78 18.57 9.69
CA HIS A 46 -0.21 17.52 10.55
C HIS A 46 0.96 16.78 9.91
N VAL A 47 1.40 17.17 8.72
CA VAL A 47 2.39 16.42 7.93
C VAL A 47 3.80 16.84 8.31
N ASP A 48 4.57 15.91 8.87
CA ASP A 48 6.04 16.04 8.95
C ASP A 48 6.68 15.64 7.62
N VAL A 49 7.55 16.50 7.10
CA VAL A 49 8.22 16.30 5.81
C VAL A 49 9.64 15.84 6.07
N GLY A 50 9.82 14.51 6.09
CA GLY A 50 11.12 13.85 6.23
C GLY A 50 11.89 13.65 4.92
N VAL A 51 11.21 13.76 3.77
CA VAL A 51 11.84 13.76 2.44
C VAL A 51 12.64 15.05 2.18
N SER A 52 13.61 15.02 1.26
CA SER A 52 14.32 16.24 0.86
C SER A 52 13.41 17.17 0.03
N GLU A 53 13.67 18.48 0.03
CA GLU A 53 12.92 19.42 -0.82
C GLU A 53 13.01 19.04 -2.31
N ALA A 54 14.19 18.60 -2.77
CA ALA A 54 14.38 18.17 -4.15
C ALA A 54 13.54 16.92 -4.49
N ASP A 55 13.49 15.95 -3.57
CA ASP A 55 12.66 14.75 -3.72
C ASP A 55 11.17 15.10 -3.75
N LEU A 56 10.74 15.98 -2.85
CA LEU A 56 9.37 16.47 -2.77
C LEU A 56 8.97 17.20 -4.05
N ASP A 57 9.82 18.09 -4.57
CA ASP A 57 9.55 18.84 -5.80
C ASP A 57 9.50 17.94 -7.03
N ASN A 58 10.37 16.94 -7.11
CA ASN A 58 10.40 16.02 -8.25
C ASN A 58 9.21 15.06 -8.26
N ASN A 59 8.61 14.80 -7.10
CA ASN A 59 7.51 13.83 -6.93
C ASN A 59 6.23 14.48 -6.38
N PHE A 60 6.09 15.79 -6.55
CA PHE A 60 5.09 16.59 -5.83
C PHE A 60 3.67 16.08 -6.05
N GLU A 61 3.23 15.83 -7.28
CA GLU A 61 1.85 15.41 -7.53
C GLU A 61 1.49 14.09 -6.84
N PHE A 62 2.42 13.14 -6.82
CA PHE A 62 2.24 11.85 -6.15
C PHE A 62 2.19 12.01 -4.62
N LEU A 63 3.18 12.69 -4.05
CA LEU A 63 3.25 12.89 -2.59
C LEU A 63 2.14 13.80 -2.07
N ASN A 64 1.79 14.85 -2.83
CA ASN A 64 0.65 15.71 -2.56
C ASN A 64 -0.66 14.91 -2.62
N GLY A 65 -0.83 14.02 -3.61
CA GLY A 65 -2.01 13.14 -3.69
C GLY A 65 -2.15 12.19 -2.49
N ALA A 66 -1.03 11.82 -1.86
CA ALA A 66 -1.00 10.97 -0.67
C ALA A 66 -1.25 11.73 0.65
N VAL A 67 -1.27 13.07 0.63
CA VAL A 67 -1.67 13.88 1.79
C VAL A 67 -3.19 14.03 1.80
N LEU A 68 -3.85 13.40 2.77
CA LEU A 68 -5.31 13.31 2.80
C LEU A 68 -5.86 13.41 4.22
N ASN A 69 -7.07 13.96 4.33
CA ASN A 69 -7.92 13.90 5.52
C ASN A 69 -9.18 13.12 5.17
N ARG A 70 -9.54 12.14 6.00
CA ARG A 70 -10.83 11.45 5.92
C ARG A 70 -11.67 11.84 7.12
N CYS A 71 -12.88 12.33 6.85
CA CYS A 71 -13.82 12.75 7.88
C CYS A 71 -15.19 12.09 7.70
N ALA A 72 -15.84 11.78 8.83
CA ALA A 72 -17.26 11.46 8.89
C ALA A 72 -17.92 12.39 9.93
N ASN A 73 -19.07 12.97 9.57
CA ASN A 73 -19.80 13.92 10.44
C ASN A 73 -18.89 15.02 11.01
N GLU A 74 -18.04 15.60 10.16
CA GLU A 74 -17.05 16.65 10.50
C GLU A 74 -15.91 16.21 11.46
N GLN A 75 -15.95 14.97 11.97
CA GLN A 75 -14.86 14.40 12.77
C GLN A 75 -13.75 13.87 11.86
N LEU A 76 -12.51 14.25 12.14
CA LEU A 76 -11.32 13.67 11.51
C LEU A 76 -11.14 12.23 11.99
N LEU A 77 -11.02 11.29 11.05
CA LEU A 77 -10.90 9.85 11.31
C LEU A 77 -9.58 9.27 10.80
N LEU A 78 -9.00 9.87 9.77
CA LEU A 78 -7.67 9.54 9.29
C LEU A 78 -7.02 10.81 8.72
N THR A 79 -5.73 11.00 8.98
CA THR A 79 -4.92 12.05 8.34
C THR A 79 -3.54 11.52 7.97
N THR A 80 -2.95 12.08 6.93
CA THR A 80 -1.51 11.92 6.69
C THR A 80 -0.74 12.72 7.72
N THR A 81 0.29 12.12 8.32
CA THR A 81 1.12 12.72 9.36
C THR A 81 2.60 12.75 9.01
N GLY A 82 3.01 12.06 7.95
CA GLY A 82 4.41 12.02 7.57
C GLY A 82 4.64 11.64 6.11
N LEU A 83 5.65 12.26 5.50
CA LEU A 83 6.19 11.90 4.20
C LEU A 83 7.69 11.59 4.36
N PHE A 84 8.09 10.35 4.09
CA PHE A 84 9.43 9.85 4.37
C PHE A 84 10.05 9.11 3.18
N GLY A 85 11.35 8.83 3.27
CA GLY A 85 12.11 8.14 2.23
C GLY A 85 12.81 9.08 1.25
N PRO A 86 13.01 8.65 0.00
CA PRO A 86 12.64 7.34 -0.54
C PRO A 86 13.56 6.19 -0.11
N ILE A 87 13.04 4.97 -0.12
CA ILE A 87 13.84 3.75 -0.28
C ILE A 87 14.28 3.71 -1.74
N ARG A 88 15.56 3.96 -2.01
CA ARG A 88 16.08 4.08 -3.37
C ARG A 88 16.45 2.73 -3.96
N THR A 89 16.25 2.60 -5.26
CA THR A 89 16.74 1.45 -6.01
C THR A 89 18.27 1.38 -5.91
N GLY A 90 18.80 0.21 -5.53
CA GLY A 90 20.25 -0.02 -5.47
C GLY A 90 20.96 0.54 -4.24
N THR A 91 20.23 0.92 -3.18
CA THR A 91 20.80 1.29 -1.87
C THR A 91 20.46 0.25 -0.81
N LEU A 92 21.38 0.04 0.14
CA LEU A 92 21.03 -0.56 1.42
C LEU A 92 20.33 0.47 2.28
N VAL A 93 19.25 0.05 2.92
CA VAL A 93 18.51 0.88 3.87
C VAL A 93 18.19 0.07 5.11
N HIS A 94 17.97 0.75 6.21
CA HIS A 94 17.19 0.21 7.31
C HIS A 94 16.10 1.22 7.71
N LEU A 95 15.10 0.71 8.43
CA LEU A 95 14.00 1.52 8.95
C LEU A 95 14.26 1.87 10.41
N ASP A 96 14.12 3.16 10.75
CA ASP A 96 14.21 3.67 12.12
C ASP A 96 13.00 4.58 12.42
N PRO A 97 12.01 4.14 13.21
CA PRO A 97 10.81 4.92 13.50
C PRO A 97 11.08 6.19 14.32
N HIS A 98 12.30 6.35 14.86
CA HIS A 98 12.69 7.54 15.64
C HIS A 98 13.55 8.52 14.84
N ALA A 99 13.95 8.18 13.62
CA ALA A 99 14.69 9.08 12.75
C ALA A 99 13.76 10.12 12.11
N LYS A 100 14.29 11.33 11.87
CA LYS A 100 13.55 12.40 11.15
C LYS A 100 13.08 11.92 9.77
N ASN A 101 13.93 11.17 9.07
CA ASN A 101 13.54 10.39 7.92
C ASN A 101 13.65 8.93 8.34
N ILE A 102 12.51 8.22 8.38
CA ILE A 102 12.47 6.84 8.84
C ILE A 102 13.28 5.88 7.95
N VAL A 103 13.60 6.29 6.71
CA VAL A 103 14.48 5.55 5.81
C VAL A 103 15.90 6.04 6.02
N VAL A 104 16.71 5.23 6.68
CA VAL A 104 18.12 5.51 6.87
C VAL A 104 18.91 4.79 5.78
N GLN A 105 19.39 5.55 4.81
CA GLN A 105 20.22 5.04 3.73
C GLN A 105 21.66 4.85 4.22
N SER A 106 22.26 3.70 3.89
CA SER A 106 23.66 3.41 4.19
C SER A 106 24.49 3.37 2.90
N ASP A 107 25.01 2.20 2.54
CA ASP A 107 25.89 1.99 1.40
C ASP A 107 25.12 1.61 0.13
N ARG A 108 25.84 1.57 -1.00
CA ARG A 108 25.32 0.99 -2.23
C ARG A 108 25.01 -0.50 -2.02
N ALA A 109 23.85 -0.94 -2.48
CA ALA A 109 23.50 -2.35 -2.44
C ALA A 109 24.50 -3.19 -3.24
N PRO A 110 24.92 -4.36 -2.71
CA PRO A 110 25.66 -5.34 -3.49
C PRO A 110 24.88 -5.70 -4.77
N LEU A 111 25.59 -6.00 -5.86
CA LEU A 111 24.98 -6.43 -7.13
C LEU A 111 24.42 -7.86 -7.07
N ASN A 112 24.12 -8.40 -5.89
CA ASN A 112 23.65 -9.76 -5.71
C ASN A 112 22.11 -9.78 -5.59
N PRO A 113 21.36 -10.09 -6.67
CA PRO A 113 19.90 -10.13 -6.63
C PRO A 113 19.37 -11.21 -5.68
N GLU A 114 20.13 -12.28 -5.42
CA GLU A 114 19.72 -13.39 -4.55
C GLU A 114 19.57 -12.99 -3.06
N ALA A 115 20.02 -11.79 -2.69
CA ALA A 115 20.01 -11.29 -1.32
C ALA A 115 19.04 -10.12 -1.10
N ASP A 116 18.32 -9.68 -2.12
CA ASP A 116 17.37 -8.57 -1.96
C ASP A 116 16.03 -9.02 -1.32
N LEU A 117 15.30 -8.04 -0.80
CA LEU A 117 14.07 -8.27 -0.05
C LEU A 117 13.00 -8.93 -0.91
N VAL A 118 12.79 -8.45 -2.14
CA VAL A 118 11.84 -9.05 -3.08
C VAL A 118 12.17 -10.52 -3.35
N THR A 119 13.42 -10.86 -3.61
CA THR A 119 13.86 -12.24 -3.85
C THR A 119 13.66 -13.11 -2.61
N ARG A 120 13.99 -12.61 -1.42
CA ARG A 120 13.70 -13.30 -0.14
C ARG A 120 12.20 -13.57 0.04
N LEU A 121 11.34 -12.58 -0.22
CA LEU A 121 9.88 -12.72 -0.07
C LEU A 121 9.31 -13.73 -1.06
N ASN A 122 9.79 -13.70 -2.31
CA ASN A 122 9.44 -14.71 -3.32
C ASN A 122 9.83 -16.12 -2.86
N LYS A 123 11.05 -16.30 -2.37
CA LYS A 123 11.53 -17.59 -1.88
C LYS A 123 10.70 -18.12 -0.72
N LEU A 124 10.39 -17.28 0.27
CA LEU A 124 9.54 -17.65 1.41
C LEU A 124 8.15 -18.11 0.97
N HIS A 125 7.58 -17.39 0.01
CA HIS A 125 6.29 -17.75 -0.60
C HIS A 125 6.35 -19.12 -1.28
N ASP A 126 7.36 -19.37 -2.11
CA ASP A 126 7.50 -20.62 -2.85
C ASP A 126 7.70 -21.81 -1.91
N GLU A 127 8.54 -21.67 -0.89
CA GLU A 127 8.83 -22.70 0.12
C GLU A 127 7.60 -23.09 0.96
N THR A 128 6.65 -22.18 1.13
CA THR A 128 5.44 -22.38 1.95
C THR A 128 4.18 -22.64 1.13
N THR A 129 4.24 -22.54 -0.21
CA THR A 129 3.09 -22.72 -1.10
C THR A 129 2.38 -24.06 -0.92
N LEU A 130 3.13 -25.14 -0.69
CA LEU A 130 2.58 -26.49 -0.50
C LEU A 130 2.15 -26.78 0.95
N ASN A 131 2.29 -25.80 1.85
CA ASN A 131 1.99 -25.93 3.27
C ASN A 131 1.04 -24.80 3.71
N PRO A 132 -0.22 -24.80 3.22
CA PRO A 132 -1.18 -23.76 3.58
C PRO A 132 -1.45 -23.77 5.10
N PRO A 133 -1.74 -22.60 5.69
CA PRO A 133 -2.11 -22.50 7.09
C PRO A 133 -3.41 -23.26 7.39
N GLY A 134 -3.54 -23.76 8.62
CA GLY A 134 -4.79 -24.38 9.08
C GLY A 134 -5.91 -23.36 9.26
N ASN A 135 -7.16 -23.84 9.32
CA ASN A 135 -8.37 -23.00 9.38
C ASN A 135 -8.44 -22.06 10.60
N CYS A 136 -7.70 -22.31 11.66
CA CYS A 136 -7.60 -21.39 12.81
C CYS A 136 -6.69 -20.18 12.54
N HIS A 137 -5.90 -20.21 11.46
CA HIS A 137 -4.92 -19.20 11.10
C HIS A 137 -5.22 -18.53 9.75
N ALA A 138 -6.13 -19.07 8.94
CA ALA A 138 -6.62 -18.45 7.72
C ALA A 138 -8.12 -18.71 7.51
N LEU A 139 -8.85 -17.67 7.12
CA LEU A 139 -10.21 -17.77 6.61
C LEU A 139 -10.14 -18.20 5.15
N SER A 140 -10.79 -19.32 4.80
CA SER A 140 -10.95 -19.76 3.41
C SER A 140 -12.28 -19.28 2.86
N VAL A 141 -12.25 -18.58 1.73
CA VAL A 141 -13.45 -18.11 1.02
C VAL A 141 -13.42 -18.56 -0.42
N THR A 142 -14.58 -18.85 -0.96
CA THR A 142 -14.75 -19.10 -2.39
C THR A 142 -15.31 -17.83 -3.02
N GLY A 143 -14.71 -17.34 -4.09
CA GLY A 143 -15.16 -16.08 -4.67
C GLY A 143 -14.79 -15.83 -6.11
N PHE A 144 -15.27 -14.69 -6.61
CA PHE A 144 -15.07 -14.22 -7.96
C PHE A 144 -14.42 -12.83 -7.96
N TRP A 145 -13.16 -12.78 -8.38
CA TRP A 145 -12.41 -11.53 -8.50
C TRP A 145 -12.64 -10.90 -9.88
N THR A 146 -13.24 -9.72 -9.92
CA THR A 146 -13.36 -8.90 -11.13
C THR A 146 -12.47 -7.68 -10.99
N SER A 147 -11.47 -7.52 -11.87
CA SER A 147 -10.58 -6.36 -11.81
C SER A 147 -11.31 -5.06 -12.16
N ALA A 148 -10.79 -3.96 -11.63
CA ALA A 148 -11.25 -2.62 -11.93
C ALA A 148 -11.20 -2.27 -13.44
N THR A 149 -10.16 -2.74 -14.12
CA THR A 149 -9.91 -2.50 -15.56
C THR A 149 -10.79 -3.32 -16.49
N SER A 150 -11.44 -4.37 -15.99
CA SER A 150 -12.27 -5.28 -16.79
C SER A 150 -13.73 -4.84 -16.91
N GLY A 151 -14.08 -3.62 -16.49
CA GLY A 151 -15.37 -2.99 -16.81
C GLY A 151 -16.52 -3.22 -15.81
N ALA A 152 -16.24 -3.75 -14.62
CA ALA A 152 -17.27 -3.88 -13.57
C ALA A 152 -17.24 -2.66 -12.65
N GLY A 153 -17.70 -1.49 -13.15
CA GLY A 153 -18.07 -0.40 -12.27
C GLY A 153 -19.10 -0.91 -11.27
N ILE A 154 -18.85 -0.74 -9.98
CA ILE A 154 -19.69 -1.36 -8.96
C ILE A 154 -20.86 -0.44 -8.60
N PRO A 155 -22.12 -0.90 -8.69
CA PRO A 155 -23.26 -0.11 -8.26
C PRO A 155 -23.10 0.33 -6.80
N GLY A 156 -23.31 1.63 -6.56
CA GLY A 156 -23.30 2.23 -5.22
C GLY A 156 -21.92 2.56 -4.62
N LEU A 157 -20.82 2.42 -5.37
CA LEU A 157 -19.50 2.88 -4.91
C LEU A 157 -19.26 4.33 -5.38
N ASP A 158 -18.91 5.22 -4.47
CA ASP A 158 -18.54 6.60 -4.79
C ASP A 158 -17.12 6.66 -5.37
N GLY A 159 -16.83 7.63 -6.24
CA GLY A 159 -15.49 7.87 -6.75
C GLY A 159 -14.49 8.29 -5.67
N SER A 160 -14.96 8.69 -4.48
CA SER A 160 -14.14 9.04 -3.32
C SER A 160 -13.63 7.83 -2.51
N SER A 161 -14.20 6.64 -2.76
CA SER A 161 -13.88 5.41 -2.02
C SER A 161 -12.53 4.80 -2.40
N ASN A 162 -11.93 5.21 -3.53
CA ASN A 162 -10.62 4.75 -4.00
C ASN A 162 -9.75 5.94 -4.43
N VAL A 163 -8.55 6.05 -3.88
CA VAL A 163 -7.57 7.11 -4.20
C VAL A 163 -6.59 6.70 -5.31
N PHE A 164 -6.55 5.42 -5.70
CA PHE A 164 -5.59 4.88 -6.66
C PHE A 164 -6.22 4.47 -8.01
N GLY A 165 -7.50 4.77 -8.25
CA GLY A 165 -8.14 4.65 -9.56
C GLY A 165 -9.49 3.94 -9.57
N SER A 166 -9.68 3.05 -10.55
CA SER A 166 -10.93 2.27 -10.71
C SER A 166 -11.01 1.15 -9.67
N THR A 167 -12.21 0.73 -9.29
CA THR A 167 -12.43 -0.34 -8.30
C THR A 167 -13.23 -1.50 -8.91
N GLY A 168 -12.73 -2.72 -8.74
CA GLY A 168 -13.41 -3.96 -9.10
C GLY A 168 -14.12 -4.61 -7.91
N GLN A 169 -14.47 -5.89 -7.99
CA GLN A 169 -15.22 -6.58 -6.94
C GLN A 169 -14.69 -8.00 -6.69
N LEU A 170 -14.61 -8.40 -5.42
CA LEU A 170 -14.43 -9.77 -4.98
C LEU A 170 -15.75 -10.23 -4.35
N ILE A 171 -16.52 -11.04 -5.07
CA ILE A 171 -17.80 -11.57 -4.57
C ILE A 171 -17.51 -12.90 -3.87
N CYS A 172 -17.76 -12.97 -2.57
CA CYS A 172 -17.53 -14.16 -1.74
C CYS A 172 -18.82 -14.95 -1.46
N ASP A 173 -18.67 -16.24 -1.15
CA ASP A 173 -19.74 -17.17 -0.77
C ASP A 173 -20.15 -17.10 0.71
N HIS A 174 -19.61 -16.16 1.48
CA HIS A 174 -19.85 -16.00 2.92
C HIS A 174 -20.77 -14.81 3.22
N GLU A 175 -21.72 -14.99 4.15
CA GLU A 175 -22.55 -13.91 4.69
C GLU A 175 -21.81 -13.07 5.73
N LYS A 176 -20.91 -13.71 6.49
CA LYS A 176 -20.09 -13.09 7.53
C LYS A 176 -18.63 -13.46 7.32
N LEU A 177 -17.76 -12.46 7.30
CA LEU A 177 -16.32 -12.67 7.24
C LEU A 177 -15.71 -12.48 8.64
N GLU A 178 -15.15 -13.56 9.17
CA GLU A 178 -14.42 -13.57 10.43
C GLU A 178 -12.96 -13.88 10.15
N PHE A 179 -12.13 -12.84 10.11
CA PHE A 179 -10.71 -13.01 9.83
C PHE A 179 -9.94 -13.43 11.09
N PRO A 180 -9.13 -14.49 11.04
CA PRO A 180 -8.21 -14.81 12.13
C PRO A 180 -7.18 -13.69 12.27
N VAL A 181 -6.95 -13.25 13.51
CA VAL A 181 -5.91 -12.28 13.85
C VAL A 181 -4.74 -13.04 14.49
N LEU A 182 -3.56 -12.89 13.90
CA LEU A 182 -2.32 -13.43 14.44
C LEU A 182 -1.47 -12.29 15.00
N SER A 183 -1.15 -12.38 16.30
CA SER A 183 -0.14 -11.53 16.93
C SER A 183 1.18 -12.28 17.02
N TYR A 184 2.29 -11.54 16.92
CA TYR A 184 3.61 -12.08 17.20
C TYR A 184 3.74 -12.31 18.70
N GLY A 185 3.58 -13.55 19.14
CA GLY A 185 3.56 -13.88 20.56
C GLY A 185 4.93 -13.91 21.22
N ASP A 186 4.95 -14.13 22.53
CA ASP A 186 6.16 -14.16 23.35
C ASP A 186 6.89 -15.52 23.30
N ASP A 187 6.21 -16.59 22.90
CA ASP A 187 6.76 -17.94 22.88
C ASP A 187 7.21 -18.37 21.48
N PRO A 188 8.21 -19.27 21.36
CA PRO A 188 8.74 -19.67 20.06
C PRO A 188 7.70 -20.32 19.12
N GLN A 189 6.69 -21.01 19.65
CA GLN A 189 5.70 -21.70 18.83
C GLN A 189 4.74 -20.71 18.17
N SER A 190 4.28 -19.69 18.91
CA SER A 190 3.44 -18.62 18.36
C SER A 190 4.21 -17.76 17.35
N GLN A 191 5.47 -17.43 17.63
CA GLN A 191 6.35 -16.71 16.70
C GLN A 191 6.56 -17.51 15.41
N GLN A 192 6.85 -18.81 15.52
CA GLN A 192 6.99 -19.69 14.37
C GLN A 192 5.69 -19.76 13.55
N THR A 193 4.55 -19.93 14.22
CA THR A 193 3.24 -19.98 13.55
C THR A 193 2.93 -18.69 12.81
N TYR A 194 3.19 -17.54 13.44
CA TYR A 194 3.06 -16.22 12.83
C TYR A 194 3.94 -16.10 11.58
N LEU A 195 5.24 -16.40 11.70
CA LEU A 195 6.19 -16.24 10.60
C LEU A 195 5.94 -17.23 9.46
N GLN A 196 5.54 -18.46 9.74
CA GLN A 196 5.18 -19.46 8.72
C GLN A 196 3.91 -19.05 7.97
N THR A 197 2.89 -18.56 8.70
CA THR A 197 1.65 -18.09 8.08
C THR A 197 1.92 -16.82 7.27
N LEU A 198 2.74 -15.90 7.76
CA LEU A 198 3.13 -14.69 7.03
C LEU A 198 3.92 -15.03 5.75
N ALA A 199 4.85 -15.98 5.83
CA ALA A 199 5.60 -16.49 4.68
C ALA A 199 4.69 -17.12 3.61
N TYR A 200 3.60 -17.79 4.01
CA TYR A 200 2.59 -18.30 3.08
C TYR A 200 1.98 -17.19 2.21
N TYR A 201 1.79 -15.98 2.75
CA TYR A 201 1.35 -14.81 1.97
C TYR A 201 2.51 -14.10 1.24
N GLY A 202 3.73 -14.66 1.29
CA GLY A 202 4.94 -14.05 0.77
C GLY A 202 5.39 -12.83 1.57
N GLY A 203 5.22 -12.87 2.88
CA GLY A 203 5.65 -11.83 3.81
C GLY A 203 6.79 -12.24 4.74
N THR A 204 7.37 -11.26 5.42
CA THR A 204 8.29 -11.44 6.55
C THR A 204 8.18 -10.24 7.50
N LEU A 205 8.68 -10.41 8.72
CA LEU A 205 9.06 -9.27 9.55
C LEU A 205 10.51 -8.87 9.22
N LEU A 206 10.72 -7.57 9.06
CA LEU A 206 12.03 -6.92 9.11
C LEU A 206 12.28 -6.52 10.56
N LYS A 207 13.43 -6.91 11.10
CA LYS A 207 13.80 -6.56 12.48
C LYS A 207 14.12 -5.07 12.58
N PRO A 208 14.02 -4.48 13.78
CA PRO A 208 14.47 -3.11 14.00
C PRO A 208 15.90 -2.93 13.50
N LYS A 209 16.11 -1.93 12.63
CA LYS A 209 17.41 -1.60 12.03
C LYS A 209 18.03 -2.72 11.17
N GLU A 210 17.25 -3.71 10.75
CA GLU A 210 17.69 -4.68 9.74
C GLU A 210 17.98 -3.95 8.43
N GLU A 211 19.19 -4.14 7.91
CA GLU A 211 19.55 -3.63 6.58
C GLU A 211 19.03 -4.55 5.48
N PHE A 212 18.47 -3.95 4.45
CA PHE A 212 18.02 -4.67 3.26
C PHE A 212 18.23 -3.84 1.99
N ALA A 213 18.41 -4.54 0.87
CA ALA A 213 18.23 -3.97 -0.46
C ALA A 213 16.81 -4.32 -0.93
N LEU A 214 16.12 -3.37 -1.56
CA LEU A 214 14.71 -3.57 -1.90
C LEU A 214 14.47 -4.67 -2.95
N GLY A 215 15.29 -4.73 -4.00
CA GLY A 215 15.06 -5.67 -5.12
C GLY A 215 13.94 -5.26 -6.07
N PHE A 216 13.56 -3.98 -6.05
CA PHE A 216 12.57 -3.38 -6.94
C PHE A 216 13.20 -2.22 -7.71
N THR A 217 12.72 -1.94 -8.92
CA THR A 217 13.35 -1.01 -9.86
C THR A 217 12.87 0.43 -9.74
N GLN A 218 11.92 0.70 -8.85
CA GLN A 218 11.43 2.04 -8.56
C GLN A 218 11.57 2.35 -7.09
N ASP A 219 11.61 3.64 -6.77
CA ASP A 219 11.70 4.13 -5.41
C ASP A 219 10.37 3.94 -4.67
N LEU A 220 10.46 3.59 -3.38
CA LEU A 220 9.30 3.56 -2.48
C LEU A 220 9.33 4.75 -1.52
N TRP A 221 8.18 5.36 -1.34
CA TRP A 221 7.97 6.53 -0.50
C TRP A 221 7.16 6.15 0.73
N GLY A 222 7.65 6.50 1.91
CA GLY A 222 6.94 6.24 3.15
C GLY A 222 5.86 7.28 3.37
N ILE A 223 4.59 6.88 3.34
CA ILE A 223 3.45 7.73 3.69
C ILE A 223 2.92 7.27 5.03
N GLN A 224 2.93 8.14 6.03
CA GLN A 224 2.39 7.84 7.34
C GLN A 224 0.96 8.33 7.45
N TYR A 225 0.07 7.42 7.77
CA TYR A 225 -1.32 7.70 8.11
C TYR A 225 -1.50 7.48 9.60
N ASP A 226 -2.24 8.38 10.23
CA ASP A 226 -2.75 8.24 11.58
C ASP A 226 -4.25 8.03 11.51
N GLN A 227 -4.74 6.93 12.08
CA GLN A 227 -6.10 6.44 11.91
C GLN A 227 -6.77 6.18 13.26
N LYS A 228 -8.02 6.62 13.42
CA LYS A 228 -8.80 6.42 14.63
C LYS A 228 -9.78 5.26 14.51
N LEU A 229 -9.54 4.17 15.25
CA LEU A 229 -10.51 3.05 15.35
C LEU A 229 -11.37 3.11 16.63
N PRO A 230 -12.61 2.57 16.58
CA PRO A 230 -13.24 1.88 15.44
C PRO A 230 -13.87 2.80 14.40
N GLU A 231 -13.97 4.11 14.66
CA GLU A 231 -14.80 5.05 13.88
C GLU A 231 -14.38 5.14 12.41
N TYR A 232 -13.09 5.07 12.09
CA TYR A 232 -12.66 5.03 10.69
C TYR A 232 -13.28 3.83 9.95
N VAL A 233 -13.29 2.65 10.56
CA VAL A 233 -13.87 1.47 9.93
C VAL A 233 -15.40 1.59 9.86
N THR A 234 -16.07 1.90 10.97
CA THR A 234 -17.54 1.91 11.01
C THR A 234 -18.15 3.04 10.21
N ASP A 235 -17.61 4.26 10.35
CA ASP A 235 -18.27 5.48 9.87
C ASP A 235 -17.73 5.91 8.50
N TYR A 236 -16.47 5.57 8.20
CA TYR A 236 -15.86 5.86 6.92
C TYR A 236 -15.83 4.62 6.02
N GLN A 237 -15.12 3.55 6.37
CA GLN A 237 -14.92 2.39 5.49
C GLN A 237 -16.24 1.70 5.11
N PHE A 238 -17.09 1.41 6.10
CA PHE A 238 -18.40 0.77 5.91
C PHE A 238 -19.56 1.74 5.72
N GLY A 239 -19.32 3.05 5.79
CA GLY A 239 -20.35 4.06 5.57
C GLY A 239 -20.96 3.98 4.16
N ALA A 240 -22.29 3.87 4.07
CA ALA A 240 -23.03 3.70 2.81
C ALA A 240 -22.83 4.83 1.77
N HIS A 241 -22.34 5.99 2.21
CA HIS A 241 -22.03 7.15 1.36
C HIS A 241 -20.55 7.56 1.45
N LYS A 242 -19.66 6.67 1.90
CA LYS A 242 -18.23 6.93 2.12
C LYS A 242 -17.38 5.83 1.47
N GLY A 243 -16.69 5.02 2.27
CA GLY A 243 -15.83 3.94 1.82
C GLY A 243 -16.61 2.85 1.09
N GLY A 244 -17.90 2.62 1.37
CA GLY A 244 -18.71 1.70 0.57
C GLY A 244 -18.33 0.21 0.69
N GLY A 245 -17.60 -0.17 1.75
CA GLY A 245 -17.24 -1.55 2.09
C GLY A 245 -15.74 -1.75 2.30
N LEU A 246 -15.32 -2.98 2.65
CA LEU A 246 -13.90 -3.34 2.75
C LEU A 246 -13.29 -3.48 1.35
N PHE A 247 -12.16 -2.80 1.10
CA PHE A 247 -11.36 -3.02 -0.10
C PHE A 247 -10.16 -3.90 0.20
N VAL A 248 -9.81 -4.75 -0.76
CA VAL A 248 -8.48 -5.34 -0.81
C VAL A 248 -7.83 -4.96 -2.13
N GLU A 249 -6.51 -4.90 -2.13
CA GLU A 249 -5.75 -4.49 -3.28
C GLU A 249 -4.50 -5.33 -3.44
N HIS A 250 -3.95 -5.30 -4.64
CA HIS A 250 -2.63 -5.82 -4.90
C HIS A 250 -1.91 -4.89 -5.89
N HIS A 251 -0.59 -4.94 -5.84
CA HIS A 251 0.27 -4.00 -6.55
C HIS A 251 1.48 -4.71 -7.15
N PRO A 252 2.06 -4.20 -8.27
CA PRO A 252 3.26 -4.79 -8.88
C PRO A 252 4.57 -4.50 -8.13
N PHE A 253 4.50 -3.95 -6.92
CA PHE A 253 5.63 -3.59 -6.07
C PHE A 253 5.44 -4.15 -4.66
N PRO A 254 6.53 -4.38 -3.89
CA PRO A 254 6.41 -4.85 -2.52
C PRO A 254 5.84 -3.74 -1.62
N HIS A 255 5.06 -4.11 -0.62
CA HIS A 255 4.64 -3.19 0.45
C HIS A 255 5.45 -3.44 1.70
N ILE A 256 5.74 -2.36 2.43
CA ILE A 256 6.34 -2.42 3.75
C ILE A 256 5.50 -1.52 4.66
N TRP A 257 5.14 -2.03 5.82
CA TRP A 257 4.44 -1.30 6.85
C TRP A 257 5.28 -1.21 8.12
N LEU A 258 5.53 0.02 8.56
CA LEU A 258 6.23 0.33 9.80
C LEU A 258 5.27 1.03 10.77
N PRO A 259 4.84 0.38 11.86
CA PRO A 259 4.07 1.02 12.92
C PRO A 259 4.88 2.15 13.56
N ALA A 260 4.24 3.27 13.91
CA ALA A 260 4.86 4.28 14.75
C ALA A 260 5.03 3.74 16.18
N VAL A 261 6.19 4.00 16.77
CA VAL A 261 6.50 3.61 18.15
C VAL A 261 6.14 4.76 19.09
N GLY A 262 5.43 4.47 20.17
CA GLY A 262 4.97 5.45 21.15
C GLY A 262 3.52 5.87 20.92
N GLN A 263 3.22 7.15 21.22
CA GLN A 263 1.91 7.73 20.92
C GLN A 263 1.89 8.30 19.51
N ASP A 264 0.82 8.05 18.78
CA ASP A 264 0.57 8.69 17.49
C ASP A 264 0.40 10.22 17.63
N PRO A 265 0.70 11.00 16.59
CA PRO A 265 0.83 12.45 16.69
C PRO A 265 -0.51 13.21 16.69
N VAL A 266 -1.62 12.62 16.22
CA VAL A 266 -2.89 13.34 16.05
C VAL A 266 -3.98 12.84 17.00
N PHE A 267 -4.09 11.53 17.21
CA PHE A 267 -5.11 10.93 18.07
C PHE A 267 -4.59 10.54 19.46
N GLU A 268 -3.28 10.67 19.68
CA GLU A 268 -2.55 10.47 20.94
C GLU A 268 -2.68 9.04 21.53
N ARG A 269 -2.81 8.02 20.66
CA ARG A 269 -3.01 6.62 21.06
C ARG A 269 -1.77 5.78 20.77
N ALA A 270 -1.69 4.62 21.41
CA ALA A 270 -0.65 3.64 21.07
C ALA A 270 -1.01 2.95 19.75
N THR A 271 -0.07 2.88 18.82
CA THR A 271 -0.31 2.23 17.54
C THR A 271 -0.53 0.73 17.72
N LYS A 272 -1.64 0.25 17.14
CA LYS A 272 -1.94 -1.17 16.94
C LYS A 272 -2.12 -1.42 15.45
N SER A 273 -1.03 -1.75 14.79
CA SER A 273 -0.97 -1.96 13.35
C SER A 273 -1.43 -3.36 12.95
N ARG A 274 -2.41 -3.44 12.05
CA ARG A 274 -3.01 -4.70 11.60
C ARG A 274 -3.20 -4.71 10.10
N ILE A 275 -2.58 -5.69 9.46
CA ILE A 275 -2.60 -5.84 8.01
C ILE A 275 -3.35 -7.12 7.64
N LEU A 276 -4.45 -6.98 6.92
CA LEU A 276 -5.10 -8.11 6.28
C LEU A 276 -4.26 -8.51 5.07
N LEU A 277 -3.88 -9.78 4.98
CA LEU A 277 -3.24 -10.36 3.80
C LEU A 277 -4.15 -11.42 3.21
N GLY A 278 -4.12 -11.52 1.88
CA GLY A 278 -4.88 -12.48 1.10
C GLY A 278 -4.02 -13.22 0.09
N ARG A 279 -4.42 -14.44 -0.25
CA ARG A 279 -3.74 -15.27 -1.26
C ARG A 279 -4.73 -16.17 -1.99
N ARG A 280 -4.53 -16.35 -3.30
CA ARG A 280 -5.27 -17.34 -4.11
C ARG A 280 -4.70 -18.74 -3.89
N GLN A 281 -5.55 -19.73 -3.59
CA GLN A 281 -5.15 -21.11 -3.32
C GLN A 281 -4.98 -21.96 -4.59
N ASP A 282 -5.80 -21.72 -5.62
CA ASP A 282 -6.01 -22.65 -6.75
C ASP A 282 -4.94 -22.64 -7.84
N ILE A 283 -3.69 -22.41 -7.50
CA ILE A 283 -2.65 -22.19 -8.49
C ILE A 283 -1.34 -22.86 -8.13
N ASN A 284 -1.00 -23.88 -8.92
CA ASN A 284 0.36 -24.43 -9.00
C ASN A 284 1.37 -23.38 -9.50
N HIS A 285 0.90 -22.22 -10.01
CA HIS A 285 1.70 -21.04 -10.36
C HIS A 285 0.86 -19.76 -10.23
N GLU A 286 1.28 -18.80 -9.38
CA GLU A 286 0.71 -17.45 -9.42
C GLU A 286 1.23 -16.73 -10.66
N ASP A 287 0.38 -16.55 -11.69
CA ASP A 287 0.74 -15.89 -12.94
C ASP A 287 0.72 -14.35 -12.84
N GLY A 288 0.65 -13.81 -11.62
CA GLY A 288 0.54 -12.37 -11.34
C GLY A 288 -0.74 -11.73 -11.90
N TYR A 289 -1.66 -12.51 -12.46
CA TYR A 289 -2.85 -12.03 -13.14
C TYR A 289 -4.13 -12.58 -12.49
N TYR A 290 -4.95 -11.66 -11.98
CA TYR A 290 -6.27 -11.98 -11.45
C TYR A 290 -7.26 -12.03 -12.61
N ARG A 291 -7.56 -13.26 -13.06
CA ARG A 291 -8.46 -13.50 -14.20
C ARG A 291 -9.92 -13.56 -13.73
N THR A 292 -10.76 -12.86 -14.47
CA THR A 292 -12.13 -12.46 -14.12
C THR A 292 -13.22 -13.46 -14.49
N VAL A 293 -12.98 -14.78 -14.47
CA VAL A 293 -13.94 -15.72 -15.12
C VAL A 293 -14.15 -17.07 -14.47
N THR A 294 -13.42 -17.43 -13.41
CA THR A 294 -13.67 -18.68 -12.69
C THR A 294 -13.74 -18.42 -11.19
N THR A 295 -14.61 -19.17 -10.52
CA THR A 295 -14.58 -19.29 -9.07
C THR A 295 -13.18 -19.70 -8.62
N GLN A 296 -12.68 -19.03 -7.57
CA GLN A 296 -11.36 -19.23 -6.99
C GLN A 296 -11.48 -19.35 -5.47
N HIS A 297 -10.59 -20.12 -4.86
CA HIS A 297 -10.41 -20.17 -3.42
C HIS A 297 -9.35 -19.16 -2.97
N PHE A 298 -9.66 -18.42 -1.91
CA PHE A 298 -8.77 -17.44 -1.30
C PHE A 298 -8.60 -17.72 0.19
N HIS A 299 -7.39 -17.51 0.69
CA HIS A 299 -7.10 -17.44 2.12
C HIS A 299 -6.91 -15.99 2.55
N PHE A 300 -7.40 -15.66 3.74
CA PHE A 300 -7.25 -14.35 4.37
C PHE A 300 -6.85 -14.46 5.84
N THR A 301 -5.90 -13.63 6.28
CA THR A 301 -5.41 -13.55 7.67
C THR A 301 -5.06 -12.11 8.01
N ILE A 302 -5.41 -11.65 9.21
CA ILE A 302 -4.94 -10.36 9.75
C ILE A 302 -3.68 -10.61 10.58
N PHE A 303 -2.62 -9.84 10.30
CA PHE A 303 -1.38 -9.85 11.04
C PHE A 303 -1.24 -8.59 11.87
N GLU A 304 -1.09 -8.74 13.17
CA GLU A 304 -0.74 -7.65 14.08
C GLU A 304 0.79 -7.50 14.12
N VAL A 305 1.28 -6.38 13.60
CA VAL A 305 2.72 -6.10 13.50
C VAL A 305 3.25 -5.73 14.89
N PRO A 306 4.38 -6.32 15.35
CA PRO A 306 4.99 -5.93 16.63
C PRO A 306 5.29 -4.43 16.66
N ASN A 307 4.90 -3.75 17.75
CA ASN A 307 5.21 -2.34 17.95
C ASN A 307 6.54 -2.16 18.70
N ASP A 308 7.61 -2.74 18.16
CA ASP A 308 8.98 -2.70 18.70
C ASP A 308 9.99 -2.08 17.71
N GLY A 309 9.47 -1.47 16.63
CA GLY A 309 10.25 -0.99 15.49
C GLY A 309 10.42 -2.01 14.38
N SER A 310 9.84 -3.20 14.49
CA SER A 310 9.73 -4.15 13.38
C SER A 310 8.79 -3.63 12.29
N ALA A 311 9.06 -4.02 11.05
CA ALA A 311 8.18 -3.74 9.92
C ALA A 311 7.68 -5.02 9.27
N LEU A 312 6.45 -5.03 8.78
CA LEU A 312 5.92 -6.14 7.97
C LEU A 312 6.17 -5.82 6.50
N ALA A 313 6.84 -6.70 5.78
CA ALA A 313 7.07 -6.58 4.35
C ALA A 313 6.38 -7.72 3.60
N ILE A 314 5.79 -7.43 2.45
CA ILE A 314 5.17 -8.43 1.55
C ILE A 314 5.70 -8.31 0.12
N ARG A 315 5.70 -9.45 -0.56
CA ARG A 315 6.05 -9.54 -1.99
C ARG A 315 5.14 -8.67 -2.86
N PRO A 316 5.59 -8.29 -4.07
CA PRO A 316 4.69 -7.84 -5.11
C PRO A 316 3.53 -8.82 -5.35
N GLN A 317 2.38 -8.27 -5.72
CA GLN A 317 1.13 -8.95 -6.07
C GLN A 317 0.37 -9.64 -4.91
N CYS A 318 0.89 -9.56 -3.68
CA CYS A 318 0.17 -10.03 -2.51
C CYS A 318 -1.08 -9.16 -2.25
N ILE A 319 -2.23 -9.81 -2.02
CA ILE A 319 -3.50 -9.14 -1.71
C ILE A 319 -3.40 -8.59 -0.29
N HIS A 320 -3.82 -7.35 -0.06
CA HIS A 320 -3.79 -6.77 1.27
C HIS A 320 -4.82 -5.67 1.51
N ASN A 321 -4.97 -5.31 2.79
CA ASN A 321 -5.64 -4.12 3.27
C ASN A 321 -5.03 -3.71 4.63
N ASP A 322 -4.88 -2.42 4.85
CA ASP A 322 -4.28 -1.83 6.06
C ASP A 322 -5.26 -0.93 6.85
N SER A 323 -6.55 -0.97 6.52
CA SER A 323 -7.60 -0.19 7.17
C SER A 323 -7.90 -0.61 8.62
N PHE A 324 -7.24 -1.66 9.14
CA PHE A 324 -7.46 -2.18 10.50
C PHE A 324 -6.44 -1.66 11.52
N THR A 325 -5.59 -0.72 11.14
CA THR A 325 -4.65 -0.04 12.05
C THR A 325 -5.36 1.00 12.93
N ASP A 326 -5.12 0.97 14.24
CA ASP A 326 -5.42 2.07 15.17
C ASP A 326 -4.12 2.82 15.46
N GLY A 327 -4.09 4.13 15.30
CA GLY A 327 -2.90 4.98 15.44
C GLY A 327 -2.09 5.15 14.14
N ALA A 328 -0.83 5.56 14.30
CA ALA A 328 0.03 5.94 13.19
C ALA A 328 0.85 4.79 12.62
N GLN A 329 0.84 4.63 11.29
CA GLN A 329 1.59 3.64 10.54
C GLN A 329 2.11 4.24 9.23
N THR A 330 3.38 3.97 8.94
CA THR A 330 3.97 4.30 7.64
C THR A 330 3.84 3.12 6.68
N VAL A 331 3.27 3.37 5.50
CA VAL A 331 3.25 2.43 4.38
C VAL A 331 4.19 2.93 3.27
N PHE A 332 5.00 2.03 2.72
CA PHE A 332 5.93 2.33 1.63
C PHE A 332 5.32 2.02 0.26
N LEU A 333 5.15 3.06 -0.57
CA LEU A 333 4.41 3.01 -1.82
C LEU A 333 5.26 3.45 -3.01
N ALA A 334 5.09 2.79 -4.16
CA ALA A 334 5.58 3.28 -5.45
C ALA A 334 4.53 4.17 -6.11
N ASN A 335 4.96 5.10 -6.96
CA ASN A 335 4.05 5.87 -7.83
C ASN A 335 3.57 5.01 -9.01
N THR A 336 2.81 3.96 -8.70
CA THR A 336 2.23 3.06 -9.67
C THR A 336 0.79 2.71 -9.29
N PRO A 337 -0.14 2.56 -10.26
CA PRO A 337 -1.53 2.24 -9.96
C PRO A 337 -1.73 0.91 -9.23
N ALA A 338 -2.76 0.86 -8.38
CA ALA A 338 -3.23 -0.33 -7.70
C ALA A 338 -4.32 -1.06 -8.53
N ASN A 339 -4.50 -2.37 -8.30
CA ASN A 339 -5.75 -3.04 -8.65
C ASN A 339 -6.54 -3.31 -7.38
N THR A 340 -7.46 -2.39 -7.09
CA THR A 340 -8.29 -2.41 -5.89
C THR A 340 -9.64 -3.05 -6.20
N VAL A 341 -10.12 -3.91 -5.31
CA VAL A 341 -11.46 -4.51 -5.38
C VAL A 341 -12.21 -4.40 -4.06
N ALA A 342 -13.52 -4.19 -4.13
CA ALA A 342 -14.40 -4.25 -2.96
C ALA A 342 -14.75 -5.71 -2.65
N ILE A 343 -14.58 -6.15 -1.40
CA ILE A 343 -15.10 -7.44 -0.94
C ILE A 343 -16.61 -7.30 -0.71
N ARG A 344 -17.40 -8.16 -1.36
CA ARG A 344 -18.87 -8.11 -1.33
C ARG A 344 -19.48 -9.51 -1.25
N GLN A 345 -20.71 -9.59 -0.77
CA GLN A 345 -21.63 -10.66 -1.14
C GLN A 345 -22.25 -10.28 -2.50
N SER A 346 -23.25 -10.98 -3.01
CA SER A 346 -24.04 -10.50 -4.17
C SER A 346 -24.69 -9.11 -3.97
N ALA A 347 -24.59 -8.53 -2.76
CA ALA A 347 -24.74 -7.14 -2.37
C ALA A 347 -23.56 -6.69 -1.44
N PRO A 348 -23.34 -5.39 -1.16
CA PRO A 348 -22.29 -4.94 -0.24
C PRO A 348 -22.39 -5.64 1.13
N LEU A 349 -21.26 -6.09 1.70
CA LEU A 349 -21.24 -6.65 3.06
C LEU A 349 -21.51 -5.54 4.07
N THR A 350 -22.48 -5.76 4.95
CA THR A 350 -22.88 -4.81 6.01
C THR A 350 -22.41 -5.21 7.41
N ASP A 351 -21.89 -6.43 7.59
CA ASP A 351 -21.42 -6.94 8.88
C ASP A 351 -20.09 -7.70 8.73
N MET A 352 -19.11 -7.36 9.55
CA MET A 352 -17.76 -7.93 9.53
C MET A 352 -17.13 -7.80 10.91
N THR A 353 -16.60 -8.89 11.45
CA THR A 353 -16.00 -8.88 12.79
C THR A 353 -14.58 -9.39 12.75
N PHE A 354 -13.67 -8.63 13.36
CA PHE A 354 -12.32 -9.07 13.70
C PHE A 354 -12.11 -8.77 15.19
N ASP A 355 -11.77 -9.80 15.97
CA ASP A 355 -11.22 -9.68 17.33
C ASP A 355 -11.93 -8.67 18.26
N LYS A 356 -13.09 -9.06 18.82
CA LYS A 356 -13.96 -8.27 19.75
C LYS A 356 -14.40 -6.86 19.31
N TYR A 357 -14.00 -6.34 18.15
CA TYR A 357 -14.70 -5.21 17.54
C TYR A 357 -15.97 -5.76 16.91
N THR A 358 -16.99 -5.86 17.74
CA THR A 358 -18.35 -6.14 17.27
C THR A 358 -18.82 -4.85 16.62
N THR A 359 -19.00 -4.88 15.30
CA THR A 359 -19.99 -4.05 14.59
C THR A 359 -21.35 -4.35 15.20
N THR A 360 -21.60 -3.85 16.40
CA THR A 360 -22.85 -4.10 17.12
C THR A 360 -23.89 -3.13 16.59
N ASN A 361 -24.79 -3.68 15.77
CA ASN A 361 -26.08 -3.15 15.35
C ASN A 361 -26.04 -1.86 14.52
N LEU A 362 -26.14 -2.04 13.19
CA LEU A 362 -26.88 -1.12 12.33
C LEU A 362 -28.37 -1.50 12.32
#